data_AF-A0A960DIJ1-F1
#
_entry.id   AF-A0A960DIJ1-F1
#
_cell.length_a   1.000
_cell.length_b   1.000
_cell.length_c   1.000
_cell.angle_alpha   90.00
_cell.angle_beta   90.00
_cell.angle_gamma   90.00
#
_symmetry.space_group_name_H-M   'P 1'
#
loop_
_entity.id
_entity.type
_entity.pdbx_description
1 polymer ?
#
loop_
_entity_poly.entity_id
_entity_poly.type
_entity_poly.pdbx_seq_one_letter_code
_entity_poly.pdbx_strand_id
1 'polypeptide(L)'
;VLRTLQSGGVAAAELLALFGKPLDTAERDKALEIVRANGGIASAMAVAEEWAERARGACELLPPSAATDVLYAAPAALIAMV
;
A
#
# COMPACT_ATOMS: atom_id res chain seq x y z
N VAL A 1 -7.85 1.63 -2.26
CA VAL A 1 -8.85 1.89 -3.34
C VAL A 1 -8.61 1.00 -4.56
N LEU A 2 -7.55 1.21 -5.36
CA LEU A 2 -7.32 0.42 -6.59
C LEU A 2 -7.26 -1.09 -6.35
N ARG A 3 -6.63 -1.55 -5.27
CA ARG A 3 -6.61 -2.97 -4.88
C ARG A 3 -8.00 -3.52 -4.54
N THR A 4 -8.80 -2.77 -3.78
CA THR A 4 -10.20 -3.10 -3.47
C THR A 4 -11.08 -3.12 -4.72
N LEU A 5 -10.77 -2.30 -5.73
CA LEU A 5 -11.46 -2.34 -7.02
C LEU A 5 -11.04 -3.58 -7.83
N GLN A 6 -9.75 -3.90 -7.85
CA GLN A 6 -9.20 -5.07 -8.53
C GLN A 6 -9.67 -6.40 -7.94
N SER A 7 -9.99 -6.46 -6.63
CA SER A 7 -10.56 -7.66 -6.00
C SER A 7 -12.00 -7.96 -6.43
N GLY A 8 -12.70 -6.99 -7.05
CA GLY A 8 -14.08 -7.14 -7.50
C GLY A 8 -15.09 -7.30 -6.36
N GLY A 9 -16.30 -7.75 -6.72
CA GLY A 9 -17.38 -8.03 -5.77
C GLY A 9 -18.16 -6.80 -5.28
N VAL A 10 -18.98 -7.00 -4.26
CA VAL A 10 -19.93 -5.99 -3.73
C VAL A 10 -19.19 -4.74 -3.26
N ALA A 11 -18.08 -4.91 -2.54
CA ALA A 11 -17.26 -3.80 -2.06
C ALA A 11 -16.69 -2.94 -3.21
N ALA A 12 -16.23 -3.56 -4.30
CA ALA A 12 -15.73 -2.83 -5.46
C ALA A 12 -16.84 -2.03 -6.16
N ALA A 13 -18.03 -2.62 -6.28
CA ALA A 13 -19.21 -1.96 -6.87
C ALA A 13 -19.69 -0.78 -6.01
N GLU A 14 -19.71 -0.95 -4.68
CA GLU A 14 -20.12 0.08 -3.74
C GLU A 14 -19.11 1.25 -3.71
N LEU A 15 -17.82 0.94 -3.81
CA LEU A 15 -16.75 1.94 -3.91
C LEU A 15 -16.80 2.69 -5.25
N LEU A 16 -17.09 2.00 -6.36
CA LEU A 16 -17.28 2.62 -7.68
C LEU A 16 -18.49 3.56 -7.70
N ALA A 17 -19.59 3.19 -7.04
CA ALA A 17 -20.79 4.03 -6.97
C ALA A 17 -20.57 5.35 -6.20
N LEU A 18 -19.59 5.38 -5.29
CA LEU A 18 -19.18 6.60 -4.59
C LEU A 18 -18.32 7.51 -5.49
N PHE A 19 -17.58 6.94 -6.46
CA PHE A 19 -16.68 7.72 -7.32
C PHE A 19 -17.37 8.25 -8.58
N GLY A 20 -17.14 9.51 -8.91
CA GLY A 20 -17.75 10.19 -10.07
C GLY A 20 -18.25 11.60 -9.76
N LYS A 21 -18.24 11.99 -8.48
CA LYS A 21 -18.52 13.33 -7.98
C LYS A 21 -17.55 13.66 -6.83
N PRO A 22 -17.39 14.94 -6.45
CA PRO A 22 -16.74 15.29 -5.21
C PRO A 22 -17.45 14.60 -4.04
N LEU A 23 -16.68 13.94 -3.18
CA LEU A 23 -17.19 13.23 -2.02
C LEU A 23 -17.40 14.22 -0.88
N ASP A 24 -18.52 14.09 -0.17
CA ASP A 24 -18.66 14.71 1.14
C ASP A 24 -17.91 13.91 2.23
N THR A 25 -17.90 14.45 3.46
CA THR A 25 -17.21 13.82 4.60
C THR A 25 -17.72 12.41 4.90
N ALA A 26 -19.04 12.19 4.86
CA ALA A 26 -19.64 10.90 5.18
C ALA A 26 -19.35 9.86 4.08
N GLU A 27 -19.39 10.28 2.82
CA GLU A 27 -19.04 9.46 1.67
C GLU A 27 -17.55 9.05 1.69
N ARG A 28 -16.66 9.96 2.10
CA ARG A 28 -15.24 9.66 2.28
C ARG A 28 -15.00 8.64 3.41
N ASP A 29 -15.67 8.81 4.54
CA ASP A 29 -15.52 7.91 5.68
C ASP A 29 -16.03 6.50 5.34
N LYS A 30 -17.16 6.40 4.63
CA LYS A 30 -17.67 5.14 4.09
C LYS A 30 -16.69 4.49 3.10
N ALA A 31 -16.09 5.27 2.19
CA ALA A 31 -15.09 4.74 1.26
C ALA A 31 -13.84 4.22 2.00
N LEU A 32 -13.40 4.90 3.05
CA LEU A 32 -12.29 4.45 3.90
C LEU A 32 -12.62 3.14 4.62
N GLU A 33 -13.82 3.02 5.16
CA GLU A 33 -14.29 1.80 5.82
C GLU A 33 -14.31 0.61 4.87
N ILE A 34 -14.86 0.78 3.66
CA ILE A 34 -14.89 -0.27 2.63
C ILE A 34 -13.47 -0.73 2.28
N VAL A 35 -12.53 0.20 2.09
CA VAL A 35 -11.13 -0.14 1.75
C VAL A 35 -10.43 -0.88 2.89
N ARG A 36 -10.68 -0.47 4.14
CA ARG A 36 -10.13 -1.10 5.35
C ARG A 36 -10.68 -2.51 5.56
N ALA A 37 -11.99 -2.69 5.43
CA ALA A 37 -12.67 -3.96 5.69
C ALA A 37 -12.37 -5.04 4.64
N ASN A 38 -12.08 -4.65 3.39
CA ASN A 38 -11.92 -5.59 2.28
C ASN A 38 -10.46 -5.94 1.96
N GLY A 39 -9.58 -5.88 2.97
CA GLY A 39 -8.19 -6.32 2.82
C GLY A 39 -7.34 -5.47 1.87
N GLY A 40 -7.83 -4.30 1.44
CA GLY A 40 -7.10 -3.42 0.53
C GLY A 40 -5.79 -2.90 1.14
N ILE A 41 -5.77 -2.70 2.47
CA ILE A 41 -4.57 -2.31 3.22
C ILE A 41 -3.60 -3.49 3.30
N ALA A 42 -4.06 -4.68 3.69
CA ALA A 42 -3.22 -5.87 3.77
C ALA A 42 -2.57 -6.21 2.41
N SER A 43 -3.33 -6.12 1.32
CA SER A 43 -2.80 -6.32 -0.03
C SER A 43 -1.78 -5.24 -0.43
N ALA A 44 -1.98 -3.99 -0.02
CA ALA A 44 -1.01 -2.92 -0.27
C ALA A 44 0.28 -3.12 0.55
N MET A 45 0.17 -3.56 1.80
CA MET A 45 1.32 -3.89 2.65
C MET A 45 2.14 -5.03 2.07
N ALA A 46 1.50 -6.11 1.61
CA ALA A 46 2.21 -7.23 0.98
C ALA A 46 3.03 -6.80 -0.25
N VAL A 47 2.49 -5.87 -1.05
CA VAL A 47 3.22 -5.30 -2.19
C VAL A 47 4.38 -4.42 -1.73
N ALA A 48 4.18 -3.61 -0.70
CA ALA A 48 5.24 -2.77 -0.15
C ALA A 48 6.39 -3.64 0.36
N GLU A 49 6.09 -4.74 1.06
CA GLU A 49 7.08 -5.72 1.54
C GLU A 49 7.86 -6.37 0.39
N GLU A 50 7.18 -6.77 -0.70
CA GLU A 50 7.82 -7.30 -1.91
C GLU A 50 8.84 -6.31 -2.49
N TRP A 51 8.44 -5.04 -2.63
CA TRP A 51 9.33 -4.02 -3.17
C TRP A 51 10.47 -3.67 -2.22
N ALA A 52 10.25 -3.70 -0.91
CA ALA A 52 11.31 -3.50 0.07
C ALA A 52 12.36 -4.61 0.00
N GLU A 53 11.95 -5.87 -0.21
CA GLU A 53 12.89 -6.98 -0.42
C GLU A 53 13.69 -6.81 -1.70
N ARG A 54 13.04 -6.42 -2.80
CA ARG A 54 13.72 -6.14 -4.07
C ARG A 54 14.74 -4.99 -3.95
N ALA A 55 14.40 -3.95 -3.20
CA ALA A 55 15.31 -2.84 -2.91
C ALA A 55 16.53 -3.30 -2.09
N ARG A 56 16.32 -4.17 -1.08
CA ARG A 56 17.42 -4.79 -0.32
C ARG A 56 18.34 -5.60 -1.22
N GLY A 57 17.79 -6.49 -2.05
CA GLY A 57 18.58 -7.30 -2.98
C GLY A 57 19.38 -6.47 -3.98
N ALA A 58 18.86 -5.31 -4.42
CA ALA A 58 19.62 -4.38 -5.24
C ALA A 58 20.81 -3.75 -4.51
N CYS A 59 20.68 -3.51 -3.20
CA CYS A 59 21.77 -2.97 -2.37
C CYS A 59 22.90 -3.98 -2.13
N GLU A 60 22.62 -5.29 -2.18
CA GLU A 60 23.63 -6.35 -2.04
C GLU A 60 24.68 -6.32 -3.16
N LEU A 61 24.35 -5.72 -4.31
CA LEU A 61 25.27 -5.55 -5.43
C LEU A 61 26.27 -4.40 -5.21
N LEU A 62 26.08 -3.57 -4.18
CA LEU A 62 26.91 -2.40 -3.90
C LEU A 62 28.06 -2.78 -2.94
N PRO A 63 29.22 -2.12 -3.05
CA PRO A 63 30.31 -2.33 -2.10
C PRO A 63 29.89 -2.01 -0.64
N PRO A 64 30.41 -2.76 0.35
CA PRO A 64 30.12 -2.50 1.76
C PRO A 64 30.60 -1.11 2.20
N SER A 65 29.69 -0.34 2.81
CA SER A 65 29.95 0.99 3.34
C SER A 65 28.82 1.40 4.29
N ALA A 66 29.07 2.36 5.17
CA ALA A 66 28.02 2.92 6.02
C ALA A 66 26.82 3.46 5.21
N ALA A 67 27.06 3.98 4.00
CA ALA A 67 25.99 4.47 3.13
C ALA A 67 25.12 3.32 2.58
N THR A 68 25.73 2.20 2.20
CA THR A 68 25.01 1.03 1.69
C THR A 68 24.27 0.27 2.79
N ASP A 69 24.79 0.28 4.03
CA ASP A 69 24.09 -0.24 5.21
C ASP A 69 22.78 0.53 5.48
N VAL A 70 22.83 1.87 5.40
CA VAL A 70 21.64 2.72 5.58
C VAL A 70 20.62 2.50 4.48
N LEU A 71 21.08 2.42 3.22
CA LEU A 71 20.20 2.14 2.08
C LEU A 71 19.53 0.76 2.18
N TYR A 72 20.24 -0.25 2.70
CA TYR A 72 19.70 -1.58 2.93
C TYR A 72 18.60 -1.57 4.01
N ALA A 73 18.78 -0.81 5.10
CA ALA A 73 17.83 -0.76 6.21
C ALA A 73 16.60 0.13 5.94
N ALA A 74 16.73 1.16 5.11
CA ALA A 74 15.70 2.18 4.90
C ALA A 74 14.32 1.63 4.45
N PRO A 75 14.22 0.67 3.50
CA PRO A 75 12.91 0.17 3.06
C PRO A 75 12.09 -0.47 4.18
N ALA A 76 12.72 -1.23 5.08
CA ALA A 76 12.04 -1.84 6.22
C ALA A 76 11.56 -0.78 7.23
N ALA A 77 12.39 0.22 7.49
CA ALA A 77 12.03 1.33 8.39
C ALA A 77 10.83 2.12 7.86
N LEU A 78 10.77 2.38 6.54
CA LEU A 78 9.65 3.11 5.93
C LEU A 78 8.31 2.35 6.05
N ILE A 79 8.32 1.02 5.94
CA ILE A 79 7.11 0.20 6.11
C ILE A 79 6.65 0.18 7.57
N ALA A 80 7.59 0.10 8.52
CA ALA A 80 7.27 0.03 9.95
C ALA A 80 6.68 1.33 10.53
N MET A 81 6.73 2.45 9.79
CA MET A 81 6.13 3.73 10.19
C MET A 81 4.64 3.86 9.81
N VAL A 82 4.07 2.88 9.10
CA VAL A 82 2.68 2.88 8.59
C VAL A 82 1.77 2.09 9.52
#